data_AF-G5DZ24-F1
#
_entry.id   AF-G5DZ24-F1
#
_cell.length_a   1.000
_cell.length_b   1.000
_cell.length_c   1.000
_cell.angle_alpha   90.00
_cell.angle_beta   90.00
_cell.angle_gamma   90.00
#
_symmetry.space_group_name_H-M   'P 1'
#
loop_
_entity.id
_entity.type
_entity.pdbx_description
1 polymer ?
#
loop_
_entity_poly.entity_id
_entity_poly.type
_entity_poly.pdbx_seq_one_letter_code
_entity_poly.pdbx_strand_id
1 'polypeptide(L)' 'EGRGRPNTSDYRIFFKNADGNYISPFHDIPLYAETEQNVFNMVVEIPRWTNAKMEIATKEFLNPIKQDIK' A
#
# COMPACT_ATOMS: atom_id res chain seq x y z
N GLU A 1 6.38 -2.88 -5.26
CA GLU A 1 6.73 -2.77 -6.69
C GLU A 1 5.85 -1.71 -7.35
N GLY A 2 6.46 -0.65 -7.86
CA GLY A 2 5.75 0.39 -8.62
C GLY A 2 5.55 -0.02 -10.08
N ARG A 3 4.35 0.17 -10.60
CA ARG A 3 3.97 -0.04 -12.01
C ARG A 3 3.27 1.21 -12.53
N GLY A 4 3.46 1.50 -13.82
CA GLY A 4 3.00 2.76 -14.42
C GLY A 4 3.99 3.91 -14.20
N ARG A 5 3.63 5.11 -14.64
CA ARG A 5 4.49 6.30 -14.49
C ARG A 5 4.21 7.01 -13.16
N PRO A 6 5.21 7.50 -12.41
CA PRO A 6 4.94 8.29 -11.21
C PRO A 6 4.13 9.56 -11.53
N ASN A 7 3.27 9.98 -10.59
CA ASN A 7 2.39 11.16 -10.70
C ASN A 7 1.37 11.11 -11.85
N THR A 8 0.98 9.91 -12.29
CA THR A 8 -0.09 9.71 -13.26
C THR A 8 -1.16 8.77 -12.72
N SER A 9 -2.32 8.76 -13.37
CA SER A 9 -3.49 8.01 -12.93
C SER A 9 -3.33 6.49 -13.00
N ASP A 10 -2.39 6.01 -13.82
CA ASP A 10 -2.02 4.59 -13.99
C ASP A 10 -0.99 4.11 -12.96
N TYR A 11 -0.40 5.01 -12.15
CA TYR A 11 0.59 4.61 -11.16
C TYR A 11 -0.02 3.73 -10.07
N ARG A 12 0.56 2.56 -9.86
CA ARG A 12 0.14 1.60 -8.84
C ARG A 12 1.35 1.05 -8.10
N ILE A 13 1.24 0.94 -6.78
CA ILE A 13 2.24 0.29 -5.94
C ILE A 13 1.65 -0.99 -5.36
N PHE A 14 2.22 -2.13 -5.76
CA PHE A 14 1.85 -3.45 -5.27
C PHE A 14 2.81 -3.93 -4.18
N PHE A 15 2.32 -4.72 -3.24
CA PHE A 15 3.11 -5.31 -2.16
C PHE A 15 3.49 -6.75 -2.51
N LYS A 16 4.68 -7.17 -2.05
CA LYS A 16 5.13 -8.56 -2.13
C LYS A 16 5.56 -9.03 -0.75
N ASN A 17 5.30 -10.29 -0.45
CA ASN A 17 5.85 -10.93 0.74
C ASN A 17 7.34 -11.31 0.53
N ALA A 18 7.96 -11.89 1.55
CA ALA A 18 9.36 -12.34 1.49
C ALA A 18 9.61 -13.40 0.40
N ASP A 19 8.60 -14.19 0.04
CA ASP A 19 8.66 -15.22 -1.00
C ASP A 19 8.47 -14.66 -2.43
N GLY A 20 8.20 -13.35 -2.54
CA GLY A 20 7.97 -12.67 -3.82
C GLY A 20 6.52 -12.75 -4.34
N ASN A 21 5.60 -13.34 -3.58
CA ASN A 21 4.17 -13.39 -3.92
C ASN A 21 3.52 -12.03 -3.70
N TYR A 22 2.66 -11.62 -4.64
CA TYR A 22 1.89 -10.39 -4.49
C TYR A 22 0.81 -10.54 -3.43
N ILE A 23 0.69 -9.54 -2.56
CA ILE A 23 -0.25 -9.51 -1.43
C ILE A 23 -1.05 -8.21 -1.42
N SER A 24 -2.24 -8.27 -0.82
CA SER A 24 -3.07 -7.11 -0.53
C SER A 24 -2.60 -6.41 0.75
N PRO A 25 -2.28 -5.09 0.69
CA PRO A 25 -1.99 -4.33 1.90
C PRO A 25 -3.22 -4.12 2.80
N PHE A 26 -4.44 -4.38 2.31
CA PHE A 26 -5.66 -4.20 3.08
C PHE A 26 -6.05 -5.44 3.88
N HIS A 27 -5.70 -6.63 3.38
CA HIS A 27 -6.23 -7.89 3.93
C HIS A 27 -5.12 -8.85 4.38
N ASP A 28 -3.96 -8.84 3.73
CA ASP A 28 -2.94 -9.88 3.93
C ASP A 28 -1.81 -9.44 4.86
N ILE A 29 -1.68 -8.14 5.13
CA ILE A 29 -0.72 -7.62 6.11
C ILE A 29 -1.34 -7.72 7.50
N PRO A 30 -0.77 -8.52 8.43
CA PRO A 30 -1.32 -8.66 9.78
C PRO A 30 -1.34 -7.32 10.51
N LEU A 31 -2.39 -7.05 11.28
CA LEU A 31 -2.44 -5.84 12.11
C LEU A 31 -1.31 -5.81 13.16
N TYR A 32 -1.10 -6.92 13.85
CA TYR A 32 -0.07 -7.06 14.87
C TYR A 32 1.21 -7.61 14.25
N ALA A 33 2.31 -6.88 14.43
CA ALA A 33 3.65 -7.40 14.20
C ALA A 33 4.11 -8.23 15.41
N GLU A 34 3.81 -7.75 16.62
CA GLU A 34 4.03 -8.45 17.89
C GLU A 34 2.87 -8.19 18.85
N THR A 35 2.11 -9.24 19.18
CA THR A 35 0.87 -9.14 19.96
C THR A 35 1.13 -8.70 21.41
N GLU A 36 2.19 -9.22 22.04
CA GLU A 36 2.46 -8.98 23.46
C GLU A 36 2.89 -7.54 23.76
N GLN A 37 3.53 -6.90 22.78
CA GLN A 37 4.10 -5.55 22.92
C GLN A 37 3.22 -4.48 22.27
N ASN A 38 2.04 -4.83 21.76
CA ASN A 38 1.17 -3.95 20.97
C ASN A 38 1.92 -3.25 19.82
N VAL A 39 2.74 -3.99 19.08
CA VAL A 39 3.43 -3.47 17.90
C VAL A 39 2.58 -3.77 16.67
N PHE A 40 2.33 -2.75 15.87
CA PHE A 40 1.45 -2.82 14.71
C PHE A 40 2.21 -2.66 13.40
N ASN A 41 1.73 -3.32 12.35
CA ASN A 41 2.19 -3.04 11.00
C ASN A 41 1.49 -1.80 10.46
N MET A 42 2.27 -0.84 9.96
CA MET A 42 1.77 0.35 9.30
C MET A 42 2.10 0.28 7.81
N VAL A 43 1.08 0.46 6.98
CA VAL A 43 1.26 0.69 5.55
C VAL A 43 1.34 2.20 5.32
N VAL A 44 2.50 2.68 4.89
CA VAL A 44 2.70 4.11 4.62
C VAL A 44 2.20 4.44 3.21
N GLU A 45 1.16 5.28 3.12
CA GLU A 45 0.61 5.75 1.85
C GLU A 45 1.27 7.05 1.38
N ILE A 46 1.41 8.03 2.29
CA ILE A 46 1.88 9.39 1.99
C ILE A 46 3.10 9.71 2.85
N PRO A 47 4.30 9.83 2.26
CA PRO A 47 5.49 10.25 2.99
C PRO A 47 5.35 11.69 3.52
N ARG A 48 5.99 11.98 4.66
CA ARG A 48 5.97 13.32 5.27
C ARG A 48 6.44 14.40 4.27
N TRP A 49 5.72 15.53 4.26
CA TRP A 49 5.96 16.69 3.37
C TRP A 49 5.78 16.39 1.86
N THR A 50 4.97 15.40 1.52
CA THR A 50 4.51 15.17 0.14
C THR A 50 3.05 15.58 -0.02
N ASN A 51 2.66 15.95 -1.25
CA ASN A 51 1.32 16.50 -1.54
C ASN A 51 0.42 15.53 -2.30
N ALA A 52 0.99 14.49 -2.94
CA ALA A 52 0.21 13.53 -3.70
C ALA A 52 -0.66 12.72 -2.74
N LYS A 53 -1.99 12.84 -2.88
CA LYS A 53 -2.93 12.03 -2.11
C LYS A 53 -2.88 10.60 -2.64
N MET A 54 -2.09 9.76 -1.98
CA MET A 54 -2.02 8.33 -2.26
C MET A 54 -2.94 7.60 -1.29
N GLU A 55 -3.60 6.54 -1.76
CA GLU A 55 -4.52 5.72 -0.95
C GLU A 55 -4.51 4.26 -1.41
N ILE A 56 -4.79 3.34 -0.49
CA ILE A 56 -5.08 1.95 -0.79
C ILE A 56 -6.39 1.86 -1.61
N ALA A 57 -6.29 1.26 -2.80
CA ALA A 57 -7.43 1.09 -3.69
C ALA A 57 -8.36 -0.05 -3.21
N THR A 58 -9.38 0.27 -2.42
CA THR A 58 -10.32 -0.71 -1.85
C THR A 58 -11.10 -1.53 -2.87
N LYS A 59 -11.23 -1.03 -4.11
CA LYS A 59 -12.01 -1.66 -5.20
C LYS A 59 -11.16 -2.39 -6.24
N GLU A 60 -9.83 -2.29 -6.17
CA GLU A 60 -8.92 -2.91 -7.14
C GLU A 60 -8.34 -4.21 -6.59
N PHE A 61 -8.07 -5.17 -7.48
CA PHE A 61 -7.47 -6.45 -7.10
C PHE A 61 -6.10 -6.25 -6.45
N LEU A 62 -5.86 -6.92 -5.32
CA LEU A 62 -4.66 -6.78 -4.46
C LEU A 62 -4.49 -5.39 -3.84
N ASN A 63 -5.52 -4.55 -3.84
CA ASN A 63 -5.57 -3.25 -3.18
C ASN A 63 -4.28 -2.42 -3.29
N PRO A 64 -3.75 -2.17 -4.49
CA PRO A 64 -2.53 -1.38 -4.65
C PRO A 64 -2.71 0.04 -4.12
N ILE A 65 -1.61 0.68 -3.75
CA ILE A 65 -1.63 2.13 -3.48
C ILE A 65 -1.68 2.88 -4.81
N LYS A 66 -2.60 3.82 -4.93
CA LYS A 66 -2.78 4.69 -6.10
C LYS A 66 -2.98 6.13 -5.69
N GLN A 67 -2.81 7.04 -6.64
CA GLN A 67 -3.20 8.44 -6.41
C GLN A 67 -4.73 8.56 -6.49
N ASP A 68 -5.32 9.23 -5.50
CA ASP A 68 -6.73 9.65 -5.56
C ASP A 68 -6.89 10.77 -6.57
N ILE A 69 -7.90 10.65 -7.44
CA ILE A 69 -8.17 11.58 -8.54
C ILE A 69 -9.59 12.07 -8.37
N LYS A 70 -9.75 13.39 -8.38
CA LYS A 70 -11.03 14.06 -8.32
C LYS A 70 -11.61 14.29 -9.72
#